data_AF-A0A368FIY8-F1
#
_entry.id   AF-A0A368FIY8-F1
#
_cell.length_a   1.000
_cell.length_b   1.000
_cell.length_c   1.000
_cell.angle_alpha   90.00
_cell.angle_beta   90.00
_cell.angle_gamma   90.00
#
_symmetry.space_group_name_H-M   'P 1'
#
loop_
_entity.id
_entity.type
_entity.pdbx_description
1 polymer ?
#
loop_
_entity_poly.entity_id
_entity_poly.type
_entity_poly.pdbx_seq_one_letter_code
_entity_poly.pdbx_strand_id
1 'polypeptide(L)'
;MSYHPTYILAPDNDFCAKHDYLVIYVTRVNDTDRRDFFRRTLGKYANQYNFTLLFPLGLSSDSKVNEALKEEHIKWGDILQADFQDTYRNLTLKTYAYSHYVGLNCKNVRVVLRVEGDIVWKGPASK
;
A
#
# COMPACT_ATOMS: atom_id res chain seq x y z
N MET A 1 -4.87 -22.82 13.67
CA MET A 1 -5.79 -21.82 13.10
C MET A 1 -5.09 -21.16 11.94
N SER A 2 -5.54 -21.40 10.70
CA SER A 2 -5.06 -20.67 9.52
C SER A 2 -5.75 -19.30 9.50
N TYR A 3 -4.96 -18.22 9.58
CA TYR A 3 -5.48 -16.88 9.35
C TYR A 3 -5.84 -16.75 7.86
N HIS A 4 -7.06 -16.29 7.57
CA HIS A 4 -7.52 -15.98 6.22
C HIS A 4 -7.85 -14.50 6.17
N PRO A 5 -7.09 -13.68 5.41
CA PRO A 5 -7.25 -12.24 5.44
C PRO A 5 -8.54 -11.84 4.72
N THR A 6 -9.34 -11.01 5.38
CA THR A 6 -10.44 -10.28 4.77
C THR A 6 -10.00 -8.84 4.53
N TYR A 7 -10.48 -8.23 3.45
CA TYR A 7 -10.12 -6.87 3.08
C TYR A 7 -11.32 -5.95 3.25
N ILE A 8 -11.12 -4.88 4.04
CA ILE A 8 -12.12 -3.85 4.33
C ILE A 8 -12.09 -2.80 3.22
N LEU A 9 -10.89 -2.43 2.78
CA LEU A 9 -10.65 -1.54 1.64
C LEU A 9 -9.68 -2.24 0.69
N ALA A 10 -9.95 -2.16 -0.59
CA ALA A 10 -9.09 -2.71 -1.62
C ALA A 10 -9.13 -1.82 -2.86
N PRO A 11 -8.00 -1.66 -3.57
CA PRO A 11 -7.98 -1.00 -4.87
C PRO A 11 -8.93 -1.66 -5.88
N ASP A 12 -9.28 -0.91 -6.94
CA ASP A 12 -10.08 -1.40 -8.06
C ASP A 12 -9.45 -2.63 -8.75
N ASN A 13 -10.28 -3.42 -9.44
CA ASN A 13 -9.85 -4.68 -10.07
C ASN A 13 -8.75 -4.51 -11.13
N ASP A 14 -8.68 -3.34 -11.77
CA ASP A 14 -7.68 -3.02 -12.80
C ASP A 14 -6.43 -2.35 -12.23
N PHE A 15 -6.34 -2.15 -10.92
CA PHE A 15 -5.25 -1.43 -10.26
C PHE A 15 -3.85 -1.95 -10.65
N CYS A 16 -3.68 -3.27 -10.67
CA CYS A 16 -2.43 -3.93 -11.05
C CYS A 16 -2.25 -4.10 -12.57
N ALA A 17 -3.25 -3.77 -13.38
CA ALA A 17 -3.14 -3.81 -14.84
C ALA A 17 -2.57 -2.51 -15.44
N LYS A 18 -2.46 -1.44 -14.63
CA LYS A 18 -1.97 -0.13 -15.08
C LYS A 18 -0.49 -0.12 -15.45
N HIS A 19 0.30 -0.96 -14.78
CA HIS A 19 1.76 -0.96 -14.89
C HIS A 19 2.36 -2.35 -14.71
N ASP A 20 3.59 -2.55 -15.19
CA ASP A 20 4.28 -3.84 -15.11
C ASP A 20 4.89 -4.12 -13.73
N TYR A 21 5.14 -3.10 -12.93
CA TYR A 21 5.79 -3.23 -11.62
C TYR A 21 4.87 -2.79 -10.50
N LEU A 22 4.98 -3.44 -9.34
CA LEU A 22 4.24 -3.08 -8.14
C LEU A 22 5.22 -2.69 -7.04
N VAL A 23 5.05 -1.50 -6.47
CA VAL A 23 5.80 -1.03 -5.31
C VAL A 23 4.88 -1.06 -4.10
N ILE A 24 5.21 -1.87 -3.11
CA ILE A 24 4.49 -2.00 -1.85
C ILE A 24 5.26 -1.21 -0.80
N TYR A 25 4.66 -0.13 -0.32
CA TYR A 25 5.27 0.71 0.71
C TYR A 25 4.60 0.49 2.07
N VAL A 26 5.30 -0.19 2.97
CA VAL A 26 4.73 -0.62 4.26
C VAL A 26 4.74 0.54 5.25
N THR A 27 3.56 1.06 5.58
CA THR A 27 3.34 2.17 6.53
C THR A 27 2.46 1.76 7.69
N ARG A 28 2.40 2.57 8.76
CA ARG A 28 1.40 2.40 9.82
C ARG A 28 0.09 3.07 9.40
N VAL A 29 -1.02 2.58 9.92
CA VAL A 29 -2.36 3.15 9.68
C VAL A 29 -2.43 4.66 9.91
N ASN A 30 -1.74 5.19 10.92
CA ASN A 30 -1.71 6.61 11.27
C ASN A 30 -0.63 7.44 10.57
N ASP A 31 0.23 6.84 9.72
CA ASP A 31 1.33 7.55 9.04
C ASP A 31 0.86 8.19 7.71
N THR A 32 -0.20 9.00 7.74
CA THR A 32 -0.77 9.63 6.54
C THR A 32 0.23 10.54 5.82
N ASP A 33 0.96 11.37 6.59
CA ASP A 33 1.97 12.28 6.04
C ASP A 33 3.07 11.54 5.27
N ARG A 34 3.41 10.34 5.74
CA ARG A 34 4.40 9.48 5.09
C ARG A 34 3.86 8.98 3.76
N ARG A 35 2.63 8.45 3.71
CA ARG A 35 1.99 8.02 2.46
C ARG A 35 1.95 9.18 1.44
N ASP A 36 1.55 10.37 1.87
CA ASP A 36 1.52 11.57 1.02
C ASP A 36 2.91 12.01 0.54
N PHE A 37 3.94 11.91 1.38
CA PHE A 37 5.31 12.14 0.96
C PHE A 37 5.72 11.17 -0.16
N PHE A 38 5.42 9.87 -0.05
CA PHE A 38 5.75 8.88 -1.08
C PHE A 38 4.98 9.10 -2.38
N ARG A 39 3.69 9.44 -2.31
CA ARG A 39 2.90 9.81 -3.49
C ARG A 39 3.53 10.98 -4.24
N ARG A 40 3.93 12.04 -3.51
CA ARG A 40 4.53 13.25 -4.10
C ARG A 40 5.95 13.05 -4.63
N THR A 41 6.75 12.20 -3.99
CA THR A 41 8.18 12.05 -4.34
C THR A 41 8.45 10.92 -5.33
N LEU A 42 7.96 9.72 -5.03
CA LEU A 42 8.13 8.54 -5.86
C LEU A 42 6.96 8.40 -6.84
N GLY A 43 5.73 8.55 -6.36
CA GLY A 43 4.51 8.34 -7.15
C GLY A 43 4.40 9.23 -8.38
N LYS A 44 4.98 10.43 -8.37
CA LYS A 44 5.06 11.29 -9.57
C LYS A 44 5.83 10.67 -10.74
N TYR A 45 6.68 9.68 -10.48
CA TYR A 45 7.44 8.94 -11.48
C TYR A 45 6.83 7.57 -11.82
N ALA A 46 5.65 7.23 -11.28
CA ALA A 46 4.95 5.96 -11.50
C ALA A 46 4.85 5.60 -12.99
N ASN A 47 4.32 6.53 -13.80
CA ASN A 47 4.16 6.33 -15.24
C ASN A 47 5.51 6.26 -15.96
N GLN A 48 6.49 7.08 -15.55
CA GLN A 48 7.82 7.13 -16.19
C GLN A 48 8.59 5.81 -16.01
N TYR A 49 8.51 5.20 -14.83
CA TYR A 49 9.20 3.95 -14.50
C TYR A 49 8.26 2.73 -14.51
N ASN A 50 7.04 2.90 -15.01
CA ASN A 50 6.04 1.84 -15.19
C ASN A 50 5.74 1.04 -13.91
N PHE A 51 5.42 1.72 -12.80
CA PHE A 51 5.03 1.06 -11.55
C PHE A 51 3.76 1.63 -10.91
N THR A 52 3.03 0.79 -10.18
CA THR A 52 1.91 1.17 -9.30
C THR A 52 2.36 1.14 -7.84
N LEU A 53 1.86 2.07 -7.01
CA LEU A 53 2.12 2.11 -5.57
C LEU A 53 0.96 1.54 -4.77
N LEU A 54 1.23 0.66 -3.81
CA LEU A 54 0.25 0.07 -2.90
C LEU A 54 0.66 0.30 -1.44
N PHE A 55 -0.28 0.75 -0.62
CA PHE A 55 -0.11 0.93 0.83
C PHE A 55 -0.92 -0.13 1.60
N PRO A 56 -0.27 -1.19 2.13
CA PRO A 56 -0.95 -2.20 2.93
C PRO A 56 -1.07 -1.76 4.40
N LEU A 57 -2.28 -1.80 4.93
CA LEU A 57 -2.64 -1.31 6.25
C LEU A 57 -3.53 -2.31 7.00
N GLY A 58 -3.55 -2.19 8.32
CA GLY A 58 -4.57 -2.82 9.17
C GLY A 58 -5.55 -1.80 9.73
N LEU A 59 -6.29 -2.21 10.75
CA LEU A 59 -7.19 -1.37 11.53
C LEU A 59 -6.43 -0.61 12.63
N SER A 60 -6.73 0.67 12.78
CA SER A 60 -6.41 1.43 13.98
C SER A 60 -7.36 1.05 15.12
N SER A 61 -6.92 1.17 16.37
CA SER A 61 -7.83 1.13 17.53
C SER A 61 -8.69 2.39 17.64
N ASP A 62 -8.30 3.48 16.98
CA ASP A 62 -9.07 4.71 16.90
C ASP A 62 -9.97 4.69 15.65
N SER A 63 -11.28 4.74 15.84
CA SER A 63 -12.26 4.72 14.75
C SER A 63 -12.12 5.93 13.82
N LYS A 64 -11.71 7.09 14.34
CA LYS A 64 -11.51 8.31 13.53
C LYS A 64 -10.39 8.14 12.52
N VAL A 65 -9.33 7.41 12.90
CA VAL A 65 -8.23 7.08 11.99
C VAL A 65 -8.71 6.16 10.88
N ASN A 66 -9.57 5.17 11.19
CA ASN A 66 -10.13 4.29 10.18
C ASN A 66 -11.11 5.01 9.23
N GLU A 67 -11.88 5.97 9.74
CA GLU A 67 -12.75 6.83 8.92
C GLU A 67 -11.94 7.72 7.97
N ALA A 68 -10.92 8.42 8.49
CA ALA A 68 -10.02 9.22 7.66
C ALA A 68 -9.30 8.37 6.59
N LEU A 69 -8.95 7.13 6.91
CA LEU A 69 -8.35 6.20 5.95
C LEU A 69 -9.31 5.81 4.83
N LYS A 70 -10.61 5.70 5.11
CA LYS A 70 -11.62 5.48 4.07
C LYS A 70 -11.69 6.65 3.10
N GLU A 71 -11.68 7.89 3.62
CA GLU A 71 -11.65 9.09 2.79
C GLU A 71 -10.37 9.17 1.94
N GLU A 72 -9.22 8.84 2.53
CA GLU A 72 -7.96 8.75 1.81
C GLU A 72 -8.01 7.70 0.69
N HIS A 73 -8.59 6.53 0.96
CA HIS A 73 -8.75 5.48 -0.03
C HIS A 73 -9.69 5.91 -1.17
N ILE A 74 -10.81 6.57 -0.87
CA ILE A 74 -11.71 7.13 -1.89
C ILE A 74 -10.97 8.12 -2.79
N LYS A 75 -10.05 8.91 -2.22
CA LYS A 75 -9.29 9.92 -2.95
C LYS A 75 -8.20 9.33 -3.85
N TRP A 76 -7.48 8.31 -3.39
CA TRP A 76 -6.25 7.83 -4.05
C TRP A 76 -6.35 6.42 -4.65
N GLY A 77 -7.24 5.57 -4.12
CA GLY A 77 -7.44 4.19 -4.58
C GLY A 77 -6.24 3.25 -4.39
N ASP A 78 -5.23 3.65 -3.62
CA ASP A 78 -3.95 2.94 -3.48
C ASP A 78 -3.76 2.25 -2.12
N ILE A 79 -4.81 2.19 -1.31
CA ILE A 79 -4.81 1.56 0.01
C ILE A 79 -5.42 0.16 -0.06
N LEU A 80 -4.73 -0.80 0.54
CA LEU A 80 -5.25 -2.13 0.88
C LEU A 80 -5.34 -2.25 2.40
N GLN A 81 -6.55 -2.25 2.94
CA GLN A 81 -6.79 -2.40 4.38
C GLN A 81 -7.34 -3.80 4.68
N ALA A 82 -6.61 -4.59 5.46
CA ALA A 82 -7.04 -5.90 5.92
C ALA A 82 -7.53 -5.89 7.38
N ASP A 83 -8.39 -6.86 7.72
CA ASP A 83 -9.00 -6.99 9.04
C ASP A 83 -8.03 -7.62 10.06
N PHE A 84 -7.10 -6.80 10.55
CA PHE A 84 -6.24 -7.09 11.69
C PHE A 84 -5.82 -5.77 12.35
N GLN A 85 -5.52 -5.78 13.64
CA GLN A 85 -5.06 -4.57 14.32
C GLN A 85 -3.65 -4.18 13.86
N ASP A 86 -3.47 -2.97 13.34
CA ASP A 86 -2.20 -2.47 12.81
C ASP A 86 -1.23 -2.09 13.92
N THR A 87 -0.46 -3.09 14.36
CA THR A 87 0.55 -2.93 15.41
C THR A 87 1.87 -3.53 14.94
N TYR A 88 2.96 -3.12 15.58
CA TYR A 88 4.29 -3.69 15.29
C TYR A 88 4.32 -5.22 15.43
N ARG A 89 3.59 -5.78 16.41
CA ARG A 89 3.49 -7.24 16.61
C ARG A 89 2.79 -7.96 15.45
N ASN A 90 1.93 -7.25 14.72
CA ASN A 90 1.10 -7.81 13.65
C ASN A 90 1.67 -7.53 12.24
N LEU A 91 2.93 -7.10 12.12
CA LEU A 91 3.58 -6.90 10.81
C LEU A 91 3.62 -8.19 9.96
N THR A 92 3.68 -9.37 10.59
CA THR A 92 3.56 -10.65 9.89
C THR A 92 2.18 -10.83 9.26
N LEU A 93 1.10 -10.46 9.96
CA LEU A 93 -0.26 -10.48 9.41
C LEU A 93 -0.40 -9.50 8.26
N LYS A 94 0.15 -8.29 8.41
CA LYS A 94 0.21 -7.30 7.33
C LYS A 94 0.91 -7.86 6.09
N THR A 95 2.06 -8.48 6.29
CA THR A 95 2.86 -9.08 5.22
C THR A 95 2.07 -10.16 4.49
N TYR A 96 1.52 -11.10 5.25
CA TYR A 96 0.72 -12.17 4.68
C TYR A 96 -0.52 -11.65 3.94
N ALA A 97 -1.23 -10.66 4.50
CA ALA A 97 -2.42 -10.08 3.90
C ALA A 97 -2.14 -9.45 2.54
N TYR A 98 -1.12 -8.58 2.42
CA TYR A 98 -0.84 -7.99 1.11
C TYR A 98 -0.27 -9.01 0.12
N SER A 99 0.55 -9.97 0.58
CA SER A 99 1.08 -11.02 -0.30
C SER A 99 -0.05 -11.89 -0.86
N HIS A 100 -1.02 -12.24 -0.03
CA HIS A 100 -2.22 -12.96 -0.45
C HIS A 100 -3.03 -12.16 -1.47
N TYR A 101 -3.29 -10.87 -1.22
CA TYR A 101 -4.00 -10.00 -2.17
C TYR A 101 -3.28 -9.92 -3.52
N VAL A 102 -1.98 -9.67 -3.52
CA VAL A 102 -1.16 -9.53 -4.73
C VAL A 102 -1.14 -10.84 -5.52
N GLY A 103 -0.98 -11.98 -4.87
CA GLY A 103 -1.00 -13.29 -5.53
C GLY A 103 -2.32 -13.61 -6.23
N LEU A 104 -3.44 -13.08 -5.73
CA LEU A 104 -4.76 -13.27 -6.32
C LEU A 104 -5.08 -12.26 -7.44
N ASN A 105 -4.73 -10.98 -7.24
CA ASN A 105 -5.23 -9.86 -8.05
C ASN A 105 -4.21 -9.30 -9.04
N CYS A 106 -2.91 -9.47 -8.79
CA CYS A 106 -1.84 -8.82 -9.54
C CYS A 106 -1.05 -9.82 -10.38
N LYS A 107 -1.73 -10.64 -11.18
CA LYS A 107 -1.10 -11.75 -11.93
C LYS A 107 -0.15 -11.31 -13.03
N ASN A 108 -0.29 -10.08 -13.51
CA ASN A 108 0.46 -9.56 -14.65
C ASN A 108 1.69 -8.71 -14.24
N VAL A 109 1.88 -8.45 -12.95
CA VAL A 109 3.03 -7.67 -12.49
C VAL A 109 4.28 -8.54 -12.55
N ARG A 110 5.34 -8.01 -13.16
CA ARG A 110 6.61 -8.71 -13.36
C ARG A 110 7.49 -8.71 -12.14
N VAL A 111 7.45 -7.62 -11.36
CA VAL A 111 8.24 -7.46 -10.13
C VAL A 111 7.40 -6.78 -9.06
N VAL A 112 7.52 -7.28 -7.83
CA VAL A 112 6.99 -6.64 -6.64
C VAL A 112 8.17 -6.16 -5.79
N LEU A 113 8.30 -4.85 -5.62
CA LEU A 113 9.27 -4.23 -4.74
C LEU A 113 8.61 -3.90 -3.40
N ARG A 114 9.04 -4.57 -2.33
CA ARG A 114 8.65 -4.19 -0.97
C ARG A 114 9.63 -3.16 -0.42
N VAL A 115 9.09 -2.09 0.15
CA VAL A 115 9.84 -0.98 0.72
C VAL A 115 9.38 -0.79 2.16
N GLU A 116 10.31 -0.87 3.11
CA GLU A 116 10.05 -0.72 4.55
C GLU A 116 11.03 0.26 5.19
N GLY A 117 10.63 0.88 6.29
CA GLY A 117 11.51 1.77 7.06
C GLY A 117 11.81 3.09 6.35
N ASP A 118 12.80 3.82 6.86
CA ASP A 118 13.18 5.18 6.44
C ASP A 118 13.98 5.22 5.14
N ILE A 119 13.32 4.86 4.05
CA ILE A 119 13.88 4.96 2.71
C ILE A 119 13.69 6.39 2.19
N VAL A 120 14.80 7.04 1.89
CA VAL A 120 14.83 8.39 1.29
C VAL A 120 15.02 8.24 -0.21
N TRP A 121 14.03 8.68 -1.00
CA TRP A 121 14.15 8.72 -2.45
C TRP A 121 14.80 10.03 -2.90
N LYS A 122 15.99 9.94 -3.49
CA LYS A 122 16.61 11.07 -4.21
C LYS A 122 16.23 10.97 -5.69
N GLY A 123 15.24 11.75 -6.10
CA GLY A 123 14.83 11.82 -7.51
C GLY A 123 15.94 12.37 -8.41
N PRO A 124 15.84 12.15 -9.74
CA PRO A 124 16.77 12.75 -10.69
C PRO A 124 16.76 14.27 -10.55
N ALA A 125 17.95 14.87 -10.49
CA ALA A 125 18.09 16.32 -10.47
C ALA A 125 17.43 16.88 -11.75
N SER A 126 16.48 17.79 -11.57
CA SER A 126 16.03 18.64 -12.68
C SER A 126 17.26 19.38 -13.20
N LYS A 127 17.65 19.10 -14.45
CA LYS A 127 18.57 19.97 -15.17
C LYS A 127 17.92 21.32 -15.40
#